data_AF-A0A2E4YBQ6-F1
#
_entry.id   AF-A0A2E4YBQ6-F1
#
_cell.length_a   1.000
_cell.length_b   1.000
_cell.length_c   1.000
_cell.angle_alpha   90.00
_cell.angle_beta   90.00
_cell.angle_gamma   90.00
#
_symmetry.space_group_name_H-M   'P 1'
#
loop_
_entity.id
_entity.type
_entity.pdbx_description
1 polymer ?
#
loop_
_entity_poly.entity_id
_entity_poly.type
_entity_poly.pdbx_seq_one_letter_code
_entity_poly.pdbx_strand_id
1 'polypeptide(L)' 'MSQHGNIVKLKDWLSEQIIGQERLLDRLLIALLANGHLLVEGAPG' A
#
# COMPACT_ATOMS: atom_id res chain seq x y z
N MET A 1 6.17 -6.59 -19.49
CA MET A 1 5.99 -5.59 -18.41
C MET A 1 6.98 -5.94 -17.31
N SER A 2 7.68 -4.97 -16.72
CA SER A 2 8.57 -5.24 -15.58
C SER A 2 7.75 -5.44 -14.30
N GLN A 3 8.20 -6.32 -13.39
CA GLN A 3 7.53 -6.54 -12.10
C GLN A 3 7.42 -5.23 -11.30
N HIS A 4 8.46 -4.41 -11.37
CA HIS A 4 8.47 -3.07 -10.80
C HIS A 4 7.33 -2.19 -11.34
N GLY A 5 7.09 -2.20 -12.66
CA GLY A 5 6.01 -1.41 -13.27
C GLY A 5 4.61 -1.85 -12.84
N ASN A 6 4.39 -3.14 -12.57
CA ASN A 6 3.12 -3.61 -12.04
C ASN A 6 2.89 -3.17 -10.60
N ILE A 7 3.95 -3.16 -9.78
CA ILE A 7 3.90 -2.68 -8.39
C ILE A 7 3.61 -1.18 -8.35
N VAL A 8 4.21 -0.39 -9.25
CA VAL A 8 3.94 1.05 -9.37
C VAL A 8 2.47 1.28 -9.74
N LYS A 9 1.94 0.58 -10.74
CA LYS A 9 0.51 0.69 -11.11
C LYS A 9 -0.43 0.32 -9.95
N LEU A 10 -0.07 -0.68 -9.15
CA LEU A 10 -0.85 -1.07 -7.97
C LEU A 10 -0.81 0.04 -6.91
N LYS A 11 0.36 0.65 -6.66
CA LYS A 11 0.50 1.77 -5.74
C LYS A 11 -0.33 2.98 -6.18
N ASP A 12 -0.29 3.31 -7.47
CA ASP A 12 -1.05 4.42 -8.05
C ASP A 12 -2.55 4.19 -7.86
N TRP A 13 -3.04 2.99 -8.20
CA TRP A 13 -4.45 2.63 -8.00
C TRP A 13 -4.88 2.69 -6.52
N LEU A 14 -4.05 2.20 -5.59
CA LEU A 14 -4.35 2.26 -4.16
C LEU A 14 -4.41 3.71 -3.63
N SER A 15 -3.61 4.60 -4.20
CA SER A 15 -3.57 6.02 -3.80
C SER A 15 -4.86 6.76 -4.16
N GLU A 16 -5.59 6.31 -5.18
CA GLU A 16 -6.93 6.82 -5.52
C GLU A 16 -8.01 6.35 -4.53
N GLN A 17 -7.79 5.22 -3.84
CA GLN A 17 -8.74 4.64 -2.90
C GLN A 17 -8.50 5.10 -1.45
N ILE A 18 -7.23 5.32 -1.07
CA ILE A 18 -6.83 5.68 0.29
C ILE A 18 -6.18 7.07 0.28
N ILE A 19 -7.00 8.09 0.56
CA ILE A 19 -6.61 9.50 0.45
C ILE A 19 -5.84 9.93 1.71
N GLY A 20 -4.72 10.64 1.53
CA GLY A 20 -3.97 11.27 2.62
C GLY A 20 -3.14 10.31 3.48
N GLN A 21 -3.01 9.05 3.08
CA GLN A 21 -2.34 8.00 3.86
C GLN A 21 -1.16 7.36 3.11
N GLU A 22 -0.26 8.16 2.54
CA GLU A 22 0.91 7.68 1.76
C GLU A 22 1.76 6.66 2.54
N ARG A 23 1.98 6.91 3.84
CA ARG A 23 2.77 6.01 4.70
C ARG A 23 2.10 4.65 4.91
N LEU A 24 0.77 4.60 4.97
CA LEU A 24 0.02 3.36 5.10
C LEU A 24 0.12 2.55 3.80
N LEU A 25 0.00 3.21 2.65
CA LEU A 25 0.12 2.61 1.33
C LEU A 25 1.48 1.90 1.15
N ASP A 26 2.57 2.56 1.50
CA ASP A 26 3.92 1.97 1.43
C ASP A 26 4.05 0.73 2.33
N ARG A 27 3.52 0.81 3.56
CA ARG A 27 3.57 -0.30 4.51
C ARG A 27 2.71 -1.49 4.08
N LEU A 28 1.55 -1.24 3.47
CA LEU A 28 0.69 -2.27 2.88
C LEU A 28 1.42 -3.03 1.76
N LEU A 29 2.07 -2.30 0.84
CA LEU A 29 2.82 -2.92 -0.25
C LEU A 29 4.01 -3.73 0.25
N ILE A 30 4.74 -3.21 1.25
CA ILE A 30 5.84 -3.95 1.88
C ILE A 30 5.34 -5.24 2.53
N ALA A 31 4.26 -5.17 3.32
CA ALA A 31 3.69 -6.35 3.96
C ALA A 31 3.20 -7.37 2.93
N LEU A 32 2.52 -6.94 1.86
CA LEU A 32 2.04 -7.82 0.81
C LEU A 32 3.20 -8.54 0.08
N LEU A 33 4.24 -7.80 -0.32
CA LEU A 33 5.37 -8.35 -1.07
C LEU A 33 6.28 -9.24 -0.22
N ALA A 34 6.39 -8.96 1.08
CA ALA A 34 7.20 -9.73 2.02
C ALA A 34 6.43 -10.89 2.69
N ASN A 35 5.15 -11.09 2.34
CA ASN A 35 4.26 -12.02 3.03
C ASN A 35 4.19 -11.76 4.56
N GLY A 36 4.17 -10.48 4.93
CA GLY A 36 4.08 -9.99 6.31
C GLY A 36 2.65 -9.61 6.71
N HIS A 37 2.48 -9.27 7.98
CA HIS A 37 1.23 -8.82 8.56
C HIS A 37 1.36 -7.37 9.05
N LEU A 38 0.27 -6.60 8.97
CA LEU A 38 0.22 -5.22 9.42
C LEU A 38 -0.85 -5.09 10.52
N LEU A 39 -0.47 -4.54 11.67
CA LEU A 39 -1.42 -4.07 12.67
C LEU A 39 -1.65 -2.57 12.41
N VAL A 40 -2.91 -2.19 12.20
CA VAL A 40 -3.31 -0.79 12.00
C VAL A 40 -4.05 -0.33 13.25
N GLU A 41 -3.48 0.66 13.92
CA GLU A 41 -4.07 1.31 15.09
C GLU A 41 -4.29 2.80 14.79
N GLY A 42 -5.46 3.32 15.15
CA GLY A 42 -5.85 4.70 14.89
C GLY A 42 -7.30 4.97 15.30
N ALA A 43 -7.66 6.25 15.42
CA ALA A 43 -9.05 6.64 15.61
C ALA A 43 -9.90 6.25 14.37
N PRO A 44 -11.20 5.97 14.52
CA PRO A 44 -12.04 5.55 13.39
C PRO A 44 -12.18 6.66 12.35
N GLY A 45 -11.91 6.32 11.09
CA GLY A 45 -11.85 7.24 9.95
C GLY A 45 -10.46 7.28 9.32
#